data_AF-A0A3B6XH92-F1
#
_entry.id   AF-A0A3B6XH92-F1
#
_cell.length_a   1.000
_cell.length_b   1.000
_cell.length_c   1.000
_cell.angle_alpha   90.00
_cell.angle_beta   90.00
_cell.angle_gamma   90.00
#
_symmetry.space_group_name_H-M   'P 1'
#
loop_
_entity.id
_entity.type
_entity.pdbx_description
1 polymer ?
#
loop_
_entity_poly.entity_id
_entity_poly.type
_entity_poly.pdbx_seq_one_letter_code
_entity_poly.pdbx_strand_id
1 'polypeptide(L)'
;MSTIKLSQEEVDFKLDLGLGFMQIRDLYGYDLSGVDFSNRHLENVSFTDSILTGAIFTGVTFGDNVLFWDTDIEGAVNLDLVQVKEIGSRNGTTTYIPYSNRVCCGCFEGTLEEFEETVQVVHKCNPQFLKEYSDAIAQFKAVREERKTNEGQH
;
A
#
# COMPACT_ATOMS: atom_id res chain seq x y z
N MET A 1 11.72 -11.58 -14.57
CA MET A 1 12.41 -12.36 -13.52
C MET A 1 11.39 -13.31 -12.94
N SER A 2 11.76 -14.53 -12.55
CA SER A 2 10.83 -15.40 -11.80
C SER A 2 10.73 -14.88 -10.38
N THR A 3 9.55 -14.43 -9.98
CA THR A 3 9.24 -14.09 -8.58
C THR A 3 9.44 -15.33 -7.71
N ILE A 4 10.13 -15.19 -6.58
CA ILE A 4 10.34 -16.31 -5.65
C ILE A 4 9.12 -16.40 -4.73
N LYS A 5 8.47 -17.56 -4.66
CA LYS A 5 7.39 -17.80 -3.70
C LYS A 5 7.95 -18.13 -2.33
N LEU A 6 7.49 -17.43 -1.29
CA LEU A 6 7.79 -17.79 0.09
C LEU A 6 6.67 -18.66 0.67
N SER A 7 7.06 -19.65 1.46
CA SER A 7 6.17 -20.39 2.34
C SER A 7 5.78 -19.55 3.57
N GLN A 8 4.73 -19.99 4.27
CA GLN A 8 4.34 -19.37 5.54
C GLN A 8 5.49 -19.35 6.55
N GLU A 9 6.23 -20.45 6.67
CA GLU A 9 7.35 -20.57 7.62
C GLU A 9 8.50 -19.59 7.30
N GLU A 10 8.79 -19.36 6.01
CA GLU A 10 9.82 -18.40 5.60
C GLU A 10 9.38 -16.95 5.85
N VAL A 11 8.09 -16.65 5.64
CA VAL A 11 7.52 -15.34 5.97
C VAL A 11 7.57 -15.12 7.48
N ASP A 12 7.11 -16.10 8.27
CA ASP A 12 7.14 -16.05 9.73
C ASP A 12 8.55 -15.82 10.23
N PHE A 13 9.53 -16.58 9.71
CA PHE A 13 10.94 -16.40 10.04
C PHE A 13 11.41 -14.97 9.72
N LYS A 14 11.11 -14.43 8.54
CA LYS A 14 11.50 -13.05 8.17
C LYS A 14 10.86 -11.99 9.05
N LEU A 15 9.61 -12.18 9.48
CA LEU A 15 8.90 -11.25 10.35
C LEU A 15 9.39 -11.35 11.81
N ASP A 16 9.72 -12.55 12.26
CA ASP A 16 10.09 -12.81 13.66
C ASP A 16 11.59 -12.61 13.92
N LEU A 17 12.41 -12.52 12.87
CA LEU A 17 13.80 -12.07 12.94
C LEU A 17 13.85 -10.64 13.48
N GLY A 18 14.01 -10.53 14.81
CA GLY A 18 14.36 -9.30 15.52
C GLY A 18 15.78 -8.84 15.20
N LEU A 19 16.09 -8.58 13.94
CA LEU A 19 17.30 -7.86 13.54
C LEU A 19 17.14 -6.43 14.06
N GLY A 20 17.81 -6.17 15.19
CA GLY A 20 17.41 -5.17 16.19
C GLY A 20 16.89 -3.84 15.67
N PHE A 21 15.74 -3.41 16.23
CA PHE A 21 15.09 -2.08 16.29
C PHE A 21 15.13 -1.12 15.07
N MET A 22 15.83 -1.41 13.97
CA MET A 22 16.02 -0.47 12.85
C MET A 22 16.09 -1.14 11.47
N GLN A 23 15.90 -2.45 11.34
CA GLN A 23 15.85 -3.08 10.01
C GLN A 23 14.42 -3.29 9.54
N ILE A 24 14.15 -2.83 8.32
CA ILE A 24 12.92 -3.17 7.59
C ILE A 24 12.92 -4.69 7.36
N ARG A 25 11.83 -5.35 7.74
CA ARG A 25 11.53 -6.74 7.41
C ARG A 25 11.24 -6.83 5.91
N ASP A 26 12.21 -7.38 5.20
CA ASP A 26 12.21 -7.39 3.75
C ASP A 26 11.41 -8.57 3.16
N LEU A 27 10.20 -8.23 2.70
CA LEU A 27 9.33 -9.07 1.88
C LEU A 27 9.22 -8.54 0.44
N TYR A 28 10.18 -7.71 -0.02
CA TYR A 28 10.22 -7.12 -1.37
C TYR A 28 10.25 -8.19 -2.47
N GLY A 29 9.40 -8.03 -3.49
CA GLY A 29 9.48 -8.80 -4.72
C GLY A 29 9.17 -10.30 -4.59
N TYR A 30 8.64 -10.75 -3.45
CA TYR A 30 8.26 -12.16 -3.25
C TYR A 30 6.82 -12.43 -3.69
N ASP A 31 6.56 -13.66 -4.12
CA ASP A 31 5.22 -14.22 -4.22
C ASP A 31 4.80 -14.68 -2.82
N LEU A 32 3.86 -13.94 -2.25
CA LEU A 32 3.25 -14.14 -0.94
C LEU A 32 1.77 -14.54 -1.11
N SER A 33 1.40 -15.05 -2.28
CA SER A 33 0.01 -15.40 -2.59
C SER A 33 -0.48 -16.49 -1.65
N GLY A 34 -1.60 -16.22 -0.97
CA GLY A 34 -2.22 -17.12 0.00
C GLY A 34 -1.56 -17.16 1.38
N VAL A 35 -0.54 -16.34 1.64
CA VAL A 35 0.09 -16.25 2.97
C VAL A 35 -0.89 -15.66 3.98
N ASP A 36 -0.90 -16.23 5.18
CA ASP A 36 -1.73 -15.78 6.30
C ASP A 36 -0.93 -14.84 7.21
N PHE A 37 -1.34 -13.57 7.24
CA PHE A 37 -0.81 -12.55 8.15
C PHE A 37 -1.72 -12.32 9.36
N SER A 38 -2.77 -13.13 9.56
CA SER A 38 -3.82 -12.86 10.54
C SER A 38 -3.30 -12.62 11.95
N ASN A 39 -3.87 -11.63 12.62
CA ASN A 39 -3.54 -11.21 14.00
C ASN A 39 -2.08 -10.77 14.21
N ARG A 40 -1.29 -10.54 13.14
CA ARG A 40 0.07 -10.02 13.26
C ARG A 40 0.07 -8.50 13.49
N HIS A 41 1.07 -8.05 14.25
CA HIS A 41 1.48 -6.65 14.27
C HIS A 41 2.58 -6.44 13.23
N LEU A 42 2.26 -5.74 12.15
CA LEU A 42 3.19 -5.44 11.07
C LEU A 42 3.69 -4.01 11.20
N GLU A 43 4.97 -3.86 11.49
CA GLU A 43 5.68 -2.59 11.61
C GLU A 43 7.05 -2.76 10.96
N ASN A 44 7.52 -1.71 10.26
CA ASN A 44 8.78 -1.72 9.52
C ASN A 44 8.85 -2.91 8.53
N VAL A 45 7.84 -3.11 7.70
CA VAL A 45 7.75 -4.22 6.72
C VAL A 45 7.61 -3.67 5.31
N SER A 46 8.34 -4.22 4.34
CA SER A 46 8.17 -3.86 2.93
C SER A 46 7.55 -5.00 2.12
N PHE A 47 6.35 -4.78 1.58
CA PHE A 47 5.69 -5.62 0.57
C PHE A 47 5.86 -5.07 -0.86
N THR A 48 6.81 -4.15 -1.05
CA THR A 48 7.03 -3.50 -2.35
C THR A 48 7.35 -4.53 -3.44
N ASP A 49 6.76 -4.38 -4.62
CA ASP A 49 6.86 -5.29 -5.78
C ASP A 49 6.41 -6.76 -5.49
N SER A 50 5.77 -7.03 -4.36
CA SER A 50 5.34 -8.37 -3.96
C SER A 50 3.97 -8.73 -4.54
N ILE A 51 3.69 -10.03 -4.62
CA ILE A 51 2.37 -10.56 -5.01
C ILE A 51 1.66 -11.03 -3.74
N LEU A 52 0.57 -10.36 -3.35
CA LEU A 52 -0.28 -10.67 -2.20
C LEU A 52 -1.60 -11.33 -2.62
N THR A 53 -1.64 -11.99 -3.79
CA THR A 53 -2.89 -12.54 -4.31
C THR A 53 -3.51 -13.54 -3.34
N GLY A 54 -4.73 -13.26 -2.86
CA GLY A 54 -5.40 -14.12 -1.88
C GLY A 54 -4.75 -14.16 -0.49
N ALA A 55 -3.78 -13.28 -0.18
CA ALA A 55 -3.20 -13.18 1.15
C ALA A 55 -4.23 -12.67 2.19
N ILE A 56 -4.10 -13.10 3.44
CA ILE A 56 -5.10 -12.88 4.49
C ILE A 56 -4.57 -11.90 5.53
N PHE A 57 -5.25 -10.77 5.74
CA PHE A 57 -4.87 -9.71 6.70
C PHE A 57 -5.87 -9.57 7.86
N THR A 58 -6.62 -10.63 8.19
CA THR A 58 -7.66 -10.59 9.22
C THR A 58 -7.08 -10.24 10.59
N GLY A 59 -7.56 -9.16 11.21
CA GLY A 59 -7.09 -8.74 12.53
C GLY A 59 -5.64 -8.24 12.56
N VAL A 60 -5.03 -7.97 11.40
CA VAL A 60 -3.72 -7.33 11.33
C VAL A 60 -3.79 -5.92 11.89
N THR A 61 -2.77 -5.54 12.66
CA THR A 61 -2.54 -4.16 13.05
C THR A 61 -1.30 -3.65 12.31
N PHE A 62 -1.44 -2.53 11.62
CA PHE A 62 -0.33 -1.86 10.96
C PHE A 62 0.25 -0.79 11.88
N GLY A 63 1.55 -0.89 12.15
CA GLY A 63 2.34 0.17 12.77
C GLY A 63 2.97 1.08 11.72
N ASP A 64 4.04 1.75 12.12
CA ASP A 64 4.82 2.63 11.25
C ASP A 64 5.56 1.85 10.15
N ASN A 65 5.86 2.54 9.05
CA ASN A 65 6.72 2.06 7.95
C ASN A 65 6.32 0.71 7.33
N VAL A 66 5.04 0.52 7.02
CA VAL A 66 4.57 -0.64 6.21
C VAL A 66 4.40 -0.24 4.76
N LEU A 67 5.21 -0.77 3.84
CA LEU A 67 5.25 -0.32 2.45
C LEU A 67 4.51 -1.29 1.51
N PHE A 68 3.70 -0.74 0.60
CA PHE A 68 2.89 -1.49 -0.39
C PHE A 68 3.07 -0.91 -1.81
N TRP A 69 4.30 -0.52 -2.17
CA TRP A 69 4.58 0.09 -3.46
C TRP A 69 4.55 -0.96 -4.57
N ASP A 70 3.80 -0.68 -5.64
CA ASP A 70 3.70 -1.56 -6.81
C ASP A 70 3.37 -3.04 -6.45
N THR A 71 2.74 -3.25 -5.29
CA THR A 71 2.31 -4.56 -4.79
C THR A 71 1.03 -5.01 -5.47
N ASP A 72 0.93 -6.28 -5.86
CA ASP A 72 -0.31 -6.84 -6.36
C ASP A 72 -1.18 -7.38 -5.23
N ILE A 73 -2.30 -6.72 -4.93
CA ILE A 73 -3.21 -7.08 -3.84
C ILE A 73 -4.47 -7.80 -4.32
N GLU A 74 -4.49 -8.30 -5.56
CA GLU A 74 -5.69 -8.94 -6.13
C GLU A 74 -6.23 -10.06 -5.24
N GLY A 75 -7.48 -9.92 -4.77
CA GLY A 75 -8.10 -10.93 -3.91
C GLY A 75 -7.52 -11.03 -2.49
N ALA A 76 -6.60 -10.14 -2.10
CA ALA A 76 -6.20 -10.02 -0.69
C ALA A 76 -7.43 -9.68 0.18
N VAL A 77 -7.53 -10.32 1.34
CA VAL A 77 -8.70 -10.22 2.22
C VAL A 77 -8.36 -9.40 3.46
N ASN A 78 -9.27 -8.51 3.86
CA ASN A 78 -9.14 -7.64 5.04
C ASN A 78 -7.92 -6.69 5.02
N LEU A 79 -7.46 -6.31 3.82
CA LEU A 79 -6.41 -5.33 3.62
C LEU A 79 -7.03 -3.96 3.30
N ASP A 80 -6.83 -2.99 4.20
CA ASP A 80 -7.34 -1.63 4.04
C ASP A 80 -6.40 -0.76 3.20
N LEU A 81 -6.46 -0.91 1.88
CA LEU A 81 -5.71 -0.11 0.91
C LEU A 81 -6.58 0.20 -0.31
N VAL A 82 -6.28 1.31 -0.99
CA VAL A 82 -6.90 1.67 -2.26
C VAL A 82 -5.81 1.79 -3.32
N GLN A 83 -5.93 1.06 -4.42
CA GLN A 83 -5.01 1.15 -5.55
C GLN A 83 -5.74 1.65 -6.79
N VAL A 84 -5.16 2.64 -7.47
CA VAL A 84 -5.53 3.01 -8.83
C VAL A 84 -4.36 2.64 -9.72
N LYS A 85 -4.56 1.61 -10.56
CA LYS A 85 -3.57 1.10 -11.51
C LYS A 85 -3.69 1.85 -12.83
N GLU A 86 -2.62 1.82 -13.64
CA GLU A 86 -2.60 2.33 -15.02
C GLU A 86 -2.87 3.84 -15.15
N ILE A 87 -2.31 4.64 -14.25
CA ILE A 87 -2.40 6.11 -14.33
C ILE A 87 -1.05 6.80 -14.40
N GLY A 88 -1.07 8.02 -14.94
CA GLY A 88 0.07 8.90 -15.04
C GLY A 88 1.10 8.48 -16.09
N SER A 89 2.20 9.23 -16.17
CA SER A 89 3.24 9.04 -17.18
C SER A 89 3.91 7.67 -17.18
N ARG A 90 3.91 6.99 -16.02
CA ARG A 90 4.49 5.66 -15.83
C ARG A 90 3.53 4.52 -16.16
N ASN A 91 2.23 4.82 -16.38
CA ASN A 91 1.18 3.79 -16.37
C ASN A 91 1.26 2.92 -15.11
N GLY A 92 1.50 3.55 -13.96
CA GLY A 92 1.87 2.88 -12.72
C GLY A 92 0.70 2.69 -11.76
N THR A 93 1.02 2.24 -10.54
CA THR A 93 0.05 2.12 -9.46
C THR A 93 0.20 3.29 -8.49
N THR A 94 -0.90 3.95 -8.17
CA THR A 94 -1.00 4.88 -7.05
C THR A 94 -1.74 4.20 -5.90
N THR A 95 -1.06 4.02 -4.78
CA THR A 95 -1.61 3.39 -3.59
C THR A 95 -1.94 4.46 -2.55
N TYR A 96 -3.14 4.42 -1.99
CA TYR A 96 -3.55 5.19 -0.82
C TYR A 96 -3.78 4.28 0.38
N ILE A 97 -3.25 4.70 1.52
CA ILE A 97 -3.26 4.02 2.80
C ILE A 97 -4.10 4.84 3.78
N PRO A 98 -5.40 4.53 3.96
CA PRO A 98 -6.31 5.39 4.72
C PRO A 98 -5.90 5.60 6.18
N TYR A 99 -5.50 4.52 6.88
CA TYR A 99 -5.20 4.56 8.32
C TYR A 99 -4.04 5.49 8.70
N SER A 100 -3.13 5.79 7.77
CA SER A 100 -1.96 6.67 7.98
C SER A 100 -2.00 7.93 7.11
N ASN A 101 -3.10 8.16 6.40
CA ASN A 101 -3.25 9.23 5.41
C ASN A 101 -2.06 9.32 4.43
N ARG A 102 -1.58 8.19 3.92
CA ARG A 102 -0.36 8.15 3.10
C ARG A 102 -0.65 7.73 1.67
N VAL A 103 -0.07 8.45 0.71
CA VAL A 103 -0.10 8.13 -0.71
C VAL A 103 1.31 7.73 -1.16
N CYS A 104 1.35 6.71 -2.02
CA CYS A 104 2.56 6.22 -2.64
C CYS A 104 2.36 6.16 -4.16
N CYS A 105 3.21 6.85 -4.90
CA CYS A 105 3.09 6.95 -6.35
C CYS A 105 4.48 7.11 -6.99
N GLY A 106 5.08 5.99 -7.42
CA GLY A 106 6.42 6.01 -7.98
C GLY A 106 7.47 6.51 -6.97
N CYS A 107 8.11 7.65 -7.24
CA CYS A 107 9.08 8.27 -6.32
C CYS A 107 8.44 9.20 -5.29
N PHE A 108 7.12 9.39 -5.34
CA PHE A 108 6.39 10.19 -4.37
C PHE A 108 5.93 9.33 -3.19
N GLU A 109 6.22 9.80 -1.98
CA GLU A 109 5.62 9.37 -0.73
C GLU A 109 5.26 10.62 0.08
N GLY A 110 4.03 10.67 0.60
CA GLY A 110 3.55 11.80 1.37
C GLY A 110 2.08 11.66 1.73
N THR A 111 1.52 12.71 2.30
CA THR A 111 0.09 12.80 2.61
C THR A 111 -0.77 12.94 1.35
N LEU A 112 -2.08 12.71 1.50
CA LEU A 112 -3.03 12.94 0.41
C LEU A 112 -3.03 14.41 -0.06
N GLU A 113 -2.86 15.34 0.88
CA GLU A 113 -2.76 16.78 0.61
C GLU A 113 -1.49 17.13 -0.18
N GLU A 114 -0.33 16.67 0.28
CA GLU A 114 0.95 16.88 -0.42
C GLU A 114 0.93 16.26 -1.83
N PHE A 115 0.26 15.12 -1.99
CA PHE A 115 0.09 14.48 -3.29
C PHE A 115 -0.75 15.34 -4.24
N GLU A 116 -1.89 15.86 -3.77
CA GLU A 116 -2.74 16.74 -4.55
C GLU A 116 -2.01 18.01 -5.00
N GLU A 117 -1.30 18.68 -4.09
CA GLU A 117 -0.50 19.86 -4.41
C GLU A 117 0.57 19.53 -5.47
N THR A 118 1.28 18.41 -5.29
CA THR A 118 2.31 17.96 -6.24
C THR A 118 1.72 17.69 -7.61
N VAL A 119 0.59 17.00 -7.70
CA VAL A 119 -0.10 16.69 -8.97
C VAL A 119 -0.49 17.98 -9.70
N GLN A 120 -1.06 18.95 -8.98
CA GLN A 120 -1.47 20.24 -9.56
C GLN A 120 -0.28 21.03 -10.14
N VAL A 121 0.89 20.96 -9.51
CA VAL A 121 2.10 21.65 -9.97
C VAL A 121 2.76 20.91 -11.14
N VAL A 122 3.04 19.62 -10.97
CA VAL A 122 3.83 18.81 -11.93
C VAL A 122 3.06 18.57 -13.22
N HIS A 123 1.75 18.32 -13.13
CA HIS A 123 0.91 17.98 -14.27
C HIS A 123 0.07 19.15 -14.80
N LYS A 124 0.31 20.38 -14.34
CA LYS A 124 -0.39 21.60 -14.81
C LYS A 124 -0.51 21.71 -16.33
N CYS A 125 0.56 21.34 -17.05
CA CYS A 125 0.64 21.42 -18.51
C CYS A 125 0.29 20.12 -19.22
N ASN A 126 -0.15 19.09 -18.49
CA ASN A 126 -0.58 17.80 -19.04
C ASN A 126 -2.01 17.48 -18.55
N PRO A 127 -3.04 17.90 -19.30
CA PRO A 127 -4.43 17.73 -18.89
C PRO A 127 -4.85 16.28 -18.70
N GLN A 128 -4.22 15.34 -19.40
CA GLN A 128 -4.51 13.91 -19.26
C GLN A 128 -4.09 13.41 -17.87
N PHE A 129 -2.82 13.54 -17.52
CA PHE A 129 -2.32 13.05 -16.22
C PHE A 129 -2.90 13.83 -15.06
N LEU A 130 -3.12 15.14 -15.23
CA LEU A 130 -3.80 15.95 -14.22
C LEU A 130 -5.20 15.40 -13.92
N LYS A 131 -5.96 15.03 -14.95
CA LYS A 131 -7.29 14.45 -14.79
C LYS A 131 -7.22 13.07 -14.12
N GLU A 132 -6.38 12.17 -14.62
CA GLU A 132 -6.22 10.81 -14.07
C GLU A 132 -5.91 10.83 -12.57
N TYR A 133 -4.91 11.63 -12.16
CA TYR A 133 -4.55 11.75 -10.75
C TYR A 133 -5.62 12.49 -9.93
N SER A 134 -6.30 13.50 -10.49
CA SER A 134 -7.39 14.20 -9.79
C SER A 134 -8.56 13.26 -9.51
N ASP A 135 -8.91 12.38 -10.45
CA ASP A 135 -9.97 11.38 -10.26
C ASP A 135 -9.57 10.37 -9.17
N ALA A 136 -8.31 9.92 -9.15
CA ALA A 136 -7.78 9.06 -8.09
C ALA A 136 -7.81 9.75 -6.70
N ILE A 137 -7.39 11.01 -6.63
CA ILE A 137 -7.43 11.82 -5.40
C ILE A 137 -8.87 11.95 -4.89
N ALA A 138 -9.84 12.16 -5.77
CA ALA A 138 -11.26 12.23 -5.39
C ALA A 138 -11.75 10.92 -4.77
N GLN A 139 -11.35 9.77 -5.33
CA GLN A 139 -11.65 8.45 -4.75
C GLN A 139 -11.01 8.28 -3.37
N PHE A 140 -9.74 8.66 -3.21
CA PHE A 140 -9.04 8.58 -1.91
C PHE A 140 -9.69 9.45 -0.85
N LYS A 141 -10.13 10.67 -1.21
CA LYS A 141 -10.88 11.55 -0.31
C LYS A 141 -12.20 10.92 0.11
N ALA A 142 -12.97 10.34 -0.82
CA ALA A 142 -14.23 9.67 -0.50
C ALA A 142 -14.02 8.52 0.51
N VAL A 143 -13.04 7.65 0.24
CA VAL A 143 -12.70 6.55 1.16
C VAL A 143 -12.30 7.07 2.53
N ARG A 144 -11.49 8.12 2.60
CA ARG A 144 -11.07 8.72 3.87
C ARG A 144 -12.24 9.26 4.68
N GLU A 145 -13.19 9.93 4.05
CA GLU A 145 -14.36 10.47 4.74
C GLU A 145 -15.32 9.37 5.23
N GLU A 146 -15.54 8.33 4.43
CA GLU A 146 -16.33 7.14 4.85
C GLU A 146 -15.73 6.48 6.10
N ARG A 147 -14.40 6.38 6.17
CA ARG A 147 -13.67 5.81 7.33
C ARG A 147 -13.88 6.63 8.60
N LYS A 148 -13.76 7.96 8.51
CA LYS A 148 -14.02 8.87 9.64
C LYS A 148 -15.44 8.76 10.17
N THR A 149 -16.43 8.58 9.29
CA THR A 149 -17.83 8.44 9.72
C THR A 149 -18.10 7.14 10.47
N ASN A 150 -17.35 6.07 10.17
CA ASN A 150 -17.51 4.77 10.82
C ASN A 150 -16.82 4.69 12.19
N GLU A 151 -15.75 5.45 12.41
CA GLU A 151 -15.05 5.54 13.71
C GLU A 151 -15.86 6.29 14.79
N GLY A 152 -16.84 7.12 14.39
CA GLY A 152 -17.74 7.83 15.31
C GLY A 152 -18.99 7.05 15.74
N GLN A 153 -19.13 5.77 15.35
CA GLN A 153 -20.31 4.92 15.61
C GLN A 153 -20.05 3.77 16.60
N HIS A 154 -18.98 3.84 17.39
CA HIS A 154 -18.71 2.89 18.49
C HIS A 154 -18.51 3.59 19.83
#